data_AF-E6TS70-F1
#
_entry.id   AF-E6TS70-F1
#
_cell.length_a   1.000
_cell.length_b   1.000
_cell.length_c   1.000
_cell.angle_alpha   90.00
_cell.angle_beta   90.00
_cell.angle_gamma   90.00
#
_symmetry.space_group_name_H-M   'P 1'
#
loop_
_entity.id
_entity.type
_entity.pdbx_description
1 polymer ?
#
loop_
_entity_poly.entity_id
_entity_poly.type
_entity_poly.pdbx_seq_one_letter_code
_entity_poly.pdbx_strand_id
1 'polypeptide(L)'
;MSQHVKVAQRTFLENYLKLLQEVEGSFSFVLDCYKQGNEDIGDRLLQQMMMGLLPYNTENMTVASIFGHDDASMEALRVFHKEVHIAIKIDEEMATAEEKSRFVHEVMQPRIQQWRNTVHEKLTELL
;
A
#
# COMPACT_ATOMS: atom_id res chain seq x y z
N MET A 1 27.55 9.18 0.20
CA MET A 1 26.65 8.27 -0.53
C MET A 1 27.03 8.32 -2.01
N SER A 2 27.31 7.20 -2.67
CA SER A 2 27.76 7.21 -4.07
C SER A 2 26.61 7.52 -5.03
N GLN A 3 26.91 8.05 -6.21
CA GLN A 3 25.91 8.36 -7.25
C GLN A 3 25.11 7.12 -7.67
N HIS A 4 25.74 5.94 -7.67
CA HIS A 4 25.07 4.66 -7.95
C HIS A 4 23.97 4.31 -6.92
N VAL A 5 24.19 4.61 -5.64
CA VAL A 5 23.20 4.34 -4.57
C VAL A 5 21.96 5.23 -4.77
N LYS A 6 22.15 6.52 -5.10
CA LYS A 6 21.03 7.43 -5.36
C LYS A 6 20.17 6.98 -6.54
N VAL A 7 20.80 6.53 -7.64
CA VAL A 7 20.07 6.02 -8.82
C VAL A 7 19.26 4.78 -8.46
N ALA A 8 19.83 3.83 -7.73
CA ALA A 8 19.11 2.62 -7.31
C ALA A 8 17.91 2.93 -6.40
N GLN A 9 18.09 3.83 -5.42
CA GLN A 9 17.01 4.27 -4.53
C GLN A 9 15.88 4.98 -5.31
N ARG A 10 16.24 5.82 -6.27
CA ARG A 10 15.28 6.48 -7.16
C ARG A 10 14.45 5.47 -7.95
N THR A 11 15.11 4.54 -8.65
CA THR A 11 14.42 3.50 -9.43
C THR A 11 13.52 2.63 -8.55
N PHE A 12 13.96 2.33 -7.32
CA PHE A 12 13.13 1.61 -6.35
C PHE A 12 11.84 2.38 -6.02
N LEU A 13 11.96 3.68 -5.70
CA LEU A 13 10.80 4.52 -5.37
C LEU A 13 9.87 4.74 -6.57
N GLU A 14 10.40 4.92 -7.78
CA GLU A 14 9.59 5.03 -9.01
C GLU A 14 8.74 3.78 -9.25
N ASN A 15 9.36 2.59 -9.13
CA ASN A 15 8.66 1.32 -9.27
C ASN A 15 7.63 1.11 -8.15
N TYR A 16 8.00 1.46 -6.92
CA TYR A 16 7.10 1.30 -5.78
C TYR A 16 5.90 2.25 -5.87
N LEU A 17 6.12 3.49 -6.29
CA LEU A 17 5.06 4.47 -6.50
C LEU A 17 4.07 4.00 -7.57
N LYS A 18 4.57 3.41 -8.67
CA LYS A 18 3.74 2.82 -9.71
C LYS A 18 2.86 1.68 -9.16
N LEU A 19 3.44 0.78 -8.36
CA LEU A 19 2.69 -0.30 -7.71
C LEU A 19 1.58 0.27 -6.80
N LEU A 20 1.89 1.27 -5.97
CA LEU A 20 0.89 1.91 -5.09
C LEU A 20 -0.25 2.55 -5.90
N GLN A 21 0.04 3.15 -7.06
CA GLN A 21 -0.97 3.71 -7.95
C GLN A 21 -1.86 2.63 -8.59
N GLU A 22 -1.27 1.52 -9.05
CA GLU A 22 -2.01 0.39 -9.61
C GLU A 22 -2.95 -0.22 -8.57
N VAL A 23 -2.45 -0.41 -7.34
CA VAL A 23 -3.26 -0.90 -6.22
C VAL A 23 -4.37 0.09 -5.87
N GLU A 24 -4.10 1.39 -5.74
CA GLU A 24 -5.15 2.36 -5.45
C GLU A 24 -6.23 2.40 -6.54
N GLY A 25 -5.83 2.36 -7.83
CA GLY A 25 -6.76 2.40 -8.96
C GLY A 25 -7.74 1.23 -9.01
N SER A 26 -7.34 0.10 -8.43
CA SER A 26 -8.14 -1.13 -8.40
C SER A 26 -9.25 -1.13 -7.33
N PHE A 27 -9.18 -0.25 -6.33
CA PHE A 27 -10.14 -0.22 -5.22
C PHE A 27 -11.57 0.06 -5.70
N SER A 28 -11.72 0.83 -6.78
CA SER A 28 -13.03 1.07 -7.40
C SER A 28 -13.69 -0.25 -7.84
N PHE A 29 -12.91 -1.14 -8.46
CA PHE A 29 -13.39 -2.44 -8.91
C PHE A 29 -13.73 -3.36 -7.73
N VAL A 30 -12.90 -3.40 -6.68
CA VAL A 30 -13.19 -4.15 -5.45
C VAL A 30 -14.52 -3.69 -4.83
N LEU A 31 -14.71 -2.39 -4.71
CA LEU A 31 -15.96 -1.81 -4.18
C LEU A 31 -17.17 -2.16 -5.06
N ASP A 32 -17.00 -2.17 -6.38
CA ASP A 32 -18.08 -2.56 -7.30
C ASP A 32 -18.41 -4.05 -7.21
N CYS A 33 -17.43 -4.92 -6.96
CA CYS A 33 -17.69 -6.34 -6.65
C CYS A 33 -18.57 -6.47 -5.40
N TYR A 34 -18.26 -5.75 -4.32
CA TYR A 34 -19.07 -5.79 -3.10
C TYR A 34 -20.50 -5.28 -3.31
N LYS A 35 -20.69 -4.19 -4.08
CA LYS A 35 -22.03 -3.68 -4.42
C LYS A 35 -22.86 -4.68 -5.24
N GLN A 36 -22.21 -5.49 -6.06
CA GLN A 36 -22.87 -6.46 -6.94
C GLN A 36 -23.09 -7.83 -6.27
N GLY A 37 -22.71 -8.01 -5.00
CA GLY A 37 -22.79 -9.29 -4.31
C GLY A 37 -21.71 -10.31 -4.75
N ASN A 38 -20.66 -9.85 -5.43
CA ASN A 38 -19.54 -10.67 -5.88
C ASN A 38 -18.39 -10.63 -4.85
N GLU A 39 -18.69 -10.92 -3.59
CA GLU A 39 -17.76 -10.76 -2.46
C GLU A 39 -16.47 -11.57 -2.65
N ASP A 40 -16.57 -12.84 -3.02
CA ASP A 40 -15.42 -13.72 -3.25
C ASP A 40 -14.43 -13.15 -4.29
N ILE A 41 -14.95 -12.47 -5.32
CA ILE A 41 -14.12 -11.86 -6.37
C ILE A 41 -13.44 -10.61 -5.82
N GLY A 42 -14.19 -9.77 -5.09
CA GLY A 42 -13.67 -8.57 -4.44
C GLY A 42 -12.57 -8.91 -3.44
N ASP A 43 -12.79 -9.93 -2.61
CA ASP A 43 -11.84 -10.39 -1.60
C ASP A 43 -10.55 -10.91 -2.25
N ARG A 44 -10.66 -11.84 -3.21
CA ARG A 44 -9.48 -12.38 -3.91
C ARG A 44 -8.67 -11.28 -4.58
N LEU A 45 -9.33 -10.33 -5.23
CA LEU A 45 -8.64 -9.22 -5.88
C LEU A 45 -7.92 -8.36 -4.83
N LEU A 46 -8.61 -7.94 -3.77
CA LEU A 46 -8.02 -7.16 -2.69
C LEU A 46 -6.80 -7.88 -2.09
N GLN A 47 -6.96 -9.14 -1.72
CA GLN A 47 -5.89 -9.97 -1.16
C GLN A 47 -4.67 -10.03 -2.09
N GLN A 48 -4.86 -10.33 -3.38
CA GLN A 48 -3.77 -10.43 -4.35
C GLN A 48 -2.97 -9.12 -4.45
N MET A 49 -3.66 -7.99 -4.47
CA MET A 49 -3.04 -6.67 -4.59
C MET A 49 -2.30 -6.29 -3.31
N MET A 50 -2.87 -6.58 -2.15
CA MET A 50 -2.24 -6.33 -0.86
C MET A 50 -1.01 -7.22 -0.62
N MET A 51 -1.07 -8.49 -1.04
CA MET A 51 0.08 -9.41 -0.97
C MET A 51 1.27 -8.87 -1.78
N GLY A 52 1.03 -8.19 -2.89
CA GLY A 52 2.06 -7.51 -3.69
C GLY A 52 2.82 -6.41 -2.92
N LEU A 53 2.23 -5.86 -1.85
CA LEU A 53 2.83 -4.80 -1.04
C LEU A 53 3.67 -5.33 0.14
N LEU A 54 3.51 -6.61 0.52
CA LEU A 54 4.22 -7.20 1.66
C LEU A 54 5.75 -7.08 1.61
N PRO A 55 6.43 -7.22 0.45
CA PRO A 55 7.88 -7.09 0.39
C PRO A 55 8.40 -5.68 0.72
N TYR A 56 7.53 -4.66 0.72
CA TYR A 56 7.87 -3.25 0.93
C TYR A 56 7.62 -2.81 2.38
N ASN A 57 7.97 -3.65 3.34
CA ASN A 57 7.78 -3.40 4.77
C ASN A 57 9.00 -2.72 5.43
N THR A 58 8.92 -2.47 6.74
CA THR A 58 9.99 -1.83 7.51
C THR A 58 11.29 -2.65 7.61
N GLU A 59 11.23 -3.97 7.36
CA GLU A 59 12.39 -4.87 7.37
C GLU A 59 13.11 -4.92 6.02
N ASN A 60 12.48 -4.40 4.96
CA ASN A 60 13.11 -4.29 3.65
C ASN A 60 14.33 -3.35 3.74
N MET A 61 15.52 -3.88 3.43
CA MET A 61 16.77 -3.13 3.54
C MET A 61 16.80 -1.86 2.69
N THR A 62 16.18 -1.89 1.50
CA THR A 62 16.11 -0.71 0.63
C THR A 62 15.19 0.35 1.23
N VAL A 63 14.02 -0.03 1.74
CA VAL A 63 13.10 0.87 2.45
C VAL A 63 13.79 1.47 3.68
N ALA A 64 14.43 0.64 4.51
CA ALA A 64 15.17 1.11 5.68
C ALA A 64 16.32 2.05 5.30
N SER A 65 17.00 1.82 4.18
CA SER A 65 18.05 2.72 3.69
C SER A 65 17.53 4.09 3.22
N ILE A 66 16.26 4.18 2.81
CA ILE A 66 15.65 5.40 2.27
C ILE A 66 14.93 6.19 3.38
N PHE A 67 14.16 5.50 4.21
CA PHE A 67 13.27 6.09 5.21
C PHE A 67 13.74 5.90 6.65
N GLY A 68 14.72 5.05 6.92
CA GLY A 68 15.11 4.66 8.29
C GLY A 68 15.75 5.76 9.14
N HIS A 69 15.83 7.00 8.67
CA HIS A 69 16.25 8.17 9.45
C HIS A 69 15.09 9.16 9.66
N ASP A 70 13.91 8.83 9.16
CA ASP A 70 12.68 9.59 9.29
C ASP A 70 11.65 8.72 10.03
N ASP A 71 11.61 8.90 11.35
CA ASP A 71 10.71 8.16 12.24
C ASP A 71 9.23 8.34 11.86
N ALA A 72 8.87 9.52 11.33
CA ALA A 72 7.49 9.79 10.92
C ALA A 72 7.11 8.97 9.69
N SER A 73 7.98 8.91 8.68
CA SER A 73 7.77 8.05 7.51
C SER A 73 7.75 6.56 7.87
N MET A 74 8.64 6.12 8.76
CA MET A 74 8.67 4.71 9.19
C MET A 74 7.43 4.31 10.00
N GLU A 75 6.90 5.22 10.82
CA GLU A 75 5.63 4.99 11.52
C GLU A 75 4.45 4.98 10.54
N ALA A 76 4.41 5.90 9.57
CA ALA A 76 3.39 5.90 8.54
C ALA A 76 3.38 4.58 7.74
N LEU A 77 4.56 4.07 7.39
CA LEU A 77 4.71 2.76 6.74
C LEU A 77 4.22 1.61 7.63
N ARG A 78 4.54 1.62 8.93
CA ARG A 78 4.10 0.59 9.88
C ARG A 78 2.58 0.56 10.00
N VAL A 79 1.95 1.72 10.15
CA VAL A 79 0.49 1.85 10.18
C VAL A 79 -0.12 1.35 8.88
N PHE A 80 0.45 1.75 7.73
CA PHE A 80 -0.02 1.27 6.43
C PHE A 80 0.07 -0.26 6.31
N HIS A 81 1.20 -0.86 6.68
CA HIS A 81 1.38 -2.33 6.63
C HIS A 81 0.43 -3.08 7.56
N LYS A 82 0.10 -2.51 8.72
CA LYS A 82 -0.93 -3.09 9.60
C LYS A 82 -2.26 -3.23 8.86
N GLU A 83 -2.69 -2.19 8.16
CA GLU A 83 -3.95 -2.23 7.40
C GLU A 83 -3.85 -3.14 6.16
N VAL A 84 -2.70 -3.20 5.50
CA VAL A 84 -2.42 -4.18 4.43
C VAL A 84 -2.60 -5.63 4.95
N HIS A 85 -2.13 -5.94 6.15
CA HIS A 85 -2.31 -7.27 6.74
C HIS A 85 -3.78 -7.60 7.03
N ILE A 86 -4.56 -6.63 7.50
CA ILE A 86 -6.02 -6.79 7.68
C ILE A 86 -6.69 -7.04 6.33
N ALA A 87 -6.32 -6.26 5.30
CA ALA A 87 -6.88 -6.39 3.96
C ALA A 87 -6.57 -7.74 3.28
N ILE A 88 -5.43 -8.37 3.59
CA ILE A 88 -5.08 -9.73 3.14
C ILE A 88 -5.99 -10.79 3.78
N LYS A 89 -6.58 -10.49 4.92
CA LYS A 89 -7.45 -11.39 5.68
C LYS A 89 -8.87 -10.87 5.75
N ILE A 90 -9.30 -10.10 4.75
CA ILE A 90 -10.56 -9.37 4.82
C ILE A 90 -11.79 -10.28 5.00
N ASP A 91 -11.71 -11.52 4.53
CA ASP A 91 -12.71 -12.57 4.72
C ASP A 91 -12.75 -13.16 6.14
N GLU A 92 -11.62 -13.13 6.85
CA GLU A 92 -11.53 -13.52 8.27
C GLU A 92 -11.93 -12.36 9.20
N GLU A 93 -11.58 -11.13 8.83
CA GLU A 93 -11.72 -9.93 9.66
C GLU A 93 -13.10 -9.26 9.52
N MET A 94 -13.82 -9.49 8.42
CA MET A 94 -15.08 -8.83 8.11
C MET A 94 -16.09 -9.79 7.50
N ALA A 95 -17.31 -9.79 8.05
CA ALA A 95 -18.32 -10.79 7.71
C ALA A 95 -19.19 -10.38 6.52
N THR A 96 -19.35 -9.08 6.27
CA THR A 96 -20.33 -8.56 5.29
C THR A 96 -19.70 -7.67 4.22
N ALA A 97 -20.25 -7.69 3.00
CA ALA A 97 -19.88 -6.77 1.93
C ALA A 97 -19.87 -5.29 2.35
N GLU A 98 -20.79 -4.89 3.25
CA GLU A 98 -20.88 -3.52 3.75
C GLU A 98 -19.68 -3.14 4.63
N GLU A 99 -19.31 -4.01 5.57
CA GLU A 99 -18.11 -3.82 6.41
C GLU A 99 -16.85 -3.75 5.56
N LYS A 100 -16.71 -4.67 4.60
CA LYS A 100 -15.58 -4.72 3.67
C LYS A 100 -15.49 -3.46 2.80
N SER A 101 -16.62 -3.00 2.27
CA SER A 101 -16.70 -1.77 1.49
C SER A 101 -16.31 -0.55 2.31
N ARG A 102 -16.82 -0.46 3.55
CA ARG A 102 -16.48 0.62 4.48
C ARG A 102 -14.99 0.62 4.79
N PHE A 103 -14.39 -0.53 5.04
CA PHE A 103 -12.96 -0.64 5.27
C PHE A 103 -12.13 -0.18 4.07
N VAL A 104 -12.46 -0.66 2.86
CA VAL A 104 -11.73 -0.25 1.65
C VAL A 104 -11.80 1.26 1.44
N HIS A 105 -12.99 1.85 1.61
CA HIS A 105 -13.23 3.27 1.37
C HIS A 105 -12.71 4.19 2.49
N GLU A 106 -12.99 3.87 3.75
CA GLU A 106 -12.70 4.75 4.88
C GLU A 106 -11.31 4.51 5.49
N VAL A 107 -10.72 3.33 5.26
CA VAL A 107 -9.41 2.97 5.81
C VAL A 107 -8.37 2.83 4.72
N MET A 108 -8.53 1.89 3.79
CA MET A 108 -7.46 1.56 2.85
C MET A 108 -7.16 2.68 1.85
N GLN A 109 -8.19 3.29 1.26
CA GLN A 109 -8.04 4.42 0.34
C GLN A 109 -7.24 5.60 0.94
N PRO A 110 -7.63 6.17 2.10
CA PRO A 110 -6.87 7.27 2.67
C PRO A 110 -5.46 6.85 3.12
N ARG A 111 -5.28 5.60 3.59
CA ARG A 111 -3.96 5.10 4.03
C ARG A 111 -2.99 4.91 2.87
N ILE A 112 -3.42 4.30 1.76
CA ILE A 112 -2.55 4.15 0.59
C ILE A 112 -2.23 5.52 -0.02
N GLN A 113 -3.20 6.44 -0.05
CA GLN A 113 -3.00 7.79 -0.56
C GLN A 113 -1.96 8.56 0.27
N GLN A 114 -2.05 8.48 1.61
CA GLN A 114 -1.10 9.11 2.53
C GLN A 114 0.31 8.55 2.33
N TRP A 115 0.45 7.22 2.29
CA TRP A 115 1.75 6.58 2.12
C TRP A 115 2.35 6.87 0.74
N ARG A 116 1.52 6.83 -0.31
CA ARG A 116 1.92 7.20 -1.67
C ARG A 116 2.47 8.62 -1.76
N ASN A 117 1.83 9.58 -1.09
CA ASN A 117 2.32 10.96 -1.05
C ASN A 117 3.69 11.04 -0.38
N THR A 118 3.88 10.31 0.73
CA THR A 118 5.17 10.22 1.43
C THR A 118 6.27 9.66 0.52
N VAL A 119 5.98 8.59 -0.22
CA VAL A 119 6.90 7.99 -1.20
C VAL A 119 7.23 8.97 -2.33
N HIS A 120 6.24 9.73 -2.81
CA HIS A 120 6.41 10.72 -3.87
C HIS A 120 7.26 11.93 -3.42
N GLU A 121 7.02 12.45 -2.23
CA GLU A 121 7.84 13.51 -1.62
C GLU A 121 9.29 13.05 -1.49
N LYS A 122 9.51 11.83 -0.99
CA LYS A 122 10.86 11.25 -0.89
C LYS A 122 11.55 11.07 -2.23
N LEU A 123 10.82 10.66 -3.26
CA LEU A 123 11.34 10.57 -4.62
C LEU A 123 11.77 11.95 -5.13
N THR A 124 11.00 13.00 -4.84
CA THR A 124 11.28 14.38 -5.26
C THR A 124 12.53 14.95 -4.56
N GLU A 125 12.78 14.59 -3.30
CA GLU A 125 14.01 14.95 -2.58
C GLU A 125 15.29 14.33 -3.17
N LEU A 126 15.15 13.22 -3.90
CA LEU A 126 16.27 12.51 -4.52
C LEU A 126 16.59 13.00 -5.95
N LEU A 127 15.74 13.86 -6.53
CA LEU A 127 15.94 14.50 -7.83
C LEU A 127 16.89 15.70 -7.73
#